data_AF-A0A941NV19-F1
#
_entry.id   AF-A0A941NV19-F1
#
_cell.length_a   1.000
_cell.length_b   1.000
_cell.length_c   1.000
_cell.angle_alpha   90.00
_cell.angle_beta   90.00
_cell.angle_gamma   90.00
#
_symmetry.space_group_name_H-M   'P 1'
#
loop_
_entity.id
_entity.type
_entity.pdbx_description
1 polymer ?
#
loop_
_entity_poly.entity_id
_entity_poly.type
_entity_poly.pdbx_seq_one_letter_code
_entity_poly.pdbx_strand_id
1 'polypeptide(L)'
;MSSSMFDQLTNPQKSLLGPWLAFNEMAARLYGEVGKEQVRIVNELMHCQAEQLQQLSQAKKWEQMMEIHAQWLAKAANPLNDYAQHMIDTFLASNADYTKWLEENYLEQAEFIKESIKETKNLQDKALGKK
;
A
#
# COMPACT_ATOMS: atom_id res chain seq x y z
N MET A 1 -0.37 -7.02 42.19
CA MET A 1 0.41 -6.08 41.37
C MET A 1 0.62 -6.69 39.98
N SER A 2 -0.31 -6.48 39.04
CA SER A 2 -0.18 -7.04 37.67
C SER A 2 -0.89 -6.19 36.61
N SER A 3 -0.74 -4.87 36.66
CA SER A 3 -1.39 -3.93 35.74
C SER A 3 -0.36 -3.15 34.89
N SER A 4 0.66 -3.81 34.34
CA SER A 4 1.67 -3.11 33.51
C SER A 4 1.54 -3.37 32.01
N MET A 5 1.06 -4.53 31.56
CA MET A 5 0.89 -4.81 30.11
C MET A 5 -0.46 -4.37 29.57
N PHE A 6 -1.54 -4.61 30.32
CA PHE A 6 -2.89 -4.27 29.85
C PHE A 6 -3.07 -2.75 29.78
N ASP A 7 -2.55 -2.00 30.75
CA ASP A 7 -2.59 -0.53 30.76
C ASP A 7 -1.65 0.09 29.70
N GLN A 8 -0.59 -0.60 29.28
CA GLN A 8 0.24 -0.16 28.14
C GLN A 8 -0.45 -0.41 26.79
N LEU A 9 -1.28 -1.45 26.68
CA LEU A 9 -2.09 -1.73 25.49
C LEU A 9 -3.27 -0.77 25.36
N THR A 10 -3.92 -0.41 26.47
CA THR A 10 -5.15 0.40 26.49
C THR A 10 -4.92 1.89 26.60
N ASN A 11 -3.70 2.34 26.91
CA ASN A 11 -3.37 3.76 26.95
C ASN A 11 -2.89 4.24 25.57
N PRO A 12 -3.73 4.94 24.78
CA PRO A 12 -3.43 5.27 23.40
C PRO A 12 -2.20 6.19 23.24
N GLN A 13 -1.79 6.89 24.29
CA GLN A 13 -0.56 7.71 24.31
C GLN A 13 0.73 6.90 24.55
N LYS A 14 0.65 5.63 24.97
CA LYS A 14 1.81 4.76 25.27
C LYS A 14 1.82 3.45 24.47
N SER A 15 0.90 3.29 23.52
CA SER A 15 0.64 2.03 22.83
C SER A 15 1.18 2.06 21.40
N LEU A 16 2.07 1.11 21.06
CA LEU A 16 2.51 0.87 19.68
C LEU A 16 1.37 0.43 18.74
N LEU A 17 0.18 0.14 19.28
CA LEU A 17 -0.98 -0.28 18.50
C LEU A 17 -1.52 0.82 17.58
N GLY A 18 -1.50 2.09 17.99
CA GLY A 18 -1.98 3.20 17.15
C GLY A 18 -1.17 3.34 15.85
N PRO A 19 0.16 3.49 15.95
CA PRO A 19 1.07 3.49 14.81
C PRO A 19 0.91 2.25 13.91
N TRP A 20 0.80 1.06 14.52
CA TRP A 20 0.62 -0.18 13.80
C TRP A 20 -0.71 -0.27 13.05
N LEU A 21 -1.81 0.18 13.66
CA LEU A 21 -3.12 0.23 13.01
C LEU A 21 -3.12 1.20 11.83
N ALA A 22 -2.53 2.40 12.00
CA ALA A 22 -2.37 3.36 10.92
C ALA A 22 -1.55 2.79 9.75
N PHE A 23 -0.47 2.05 10.05
CA PHE A 23 0.30 1.33 9.04
C PHE A 23 -0.55 0.32 8.27
N ASN A 24 -1.33 -0.51 8.99
CA ASN A 24 -2.19 -1.51 8.36
C ASN A 24 -3.28 -0.88 7.49
N GLU A 25 -3.86 0.24 7.91
CA GLU A 25 -4.85 0.97 7.12
C GLU A 25 -4.24 1.50 5.81
N MET A 26 -3.05 2.08 5.86
CA MET A 26 -2.32 2.53 4.67
C MET A 26 -1.99 1.38 3.73
N ALA A 27 -1.50 0.26 4.27
CA ALA A 27 -1.19 -0.94 3.49
C ALA A 27 -2.44 -1.51 2.81
N ALA A 28 -3.54 -1.65 3.57
CA ALA A 28 -4.81 -2.15 3.06
C ALA A 28 -5.37 -1.26 1.94
N ARG A 29 -5.25 0.07 2.09
CA ARG A 29 -5.65 1.01 1.04
C ARG A 29 -4.82 0.84 -0.22
N LEU A 30 -3.49 0.72 -0.13
CA LEU A 30 -2.63 0.46 -1.28
C LEU A 30 -3.02 -0.84 -2.00
N TYR A 31 -3.19 -1.93 -1.27
CA TYR A 31 -3.64 -3.20 -1.86
C TYR A 31 -5.02 -3.07 -2.51
N GLY A 32 -5.92 -2.31 -1.91
CA GLY A 32 -7.25 -2.04 -2.46
C GLY A 32 -7.19 -1.28 -3.78
N GLU A 33 -6.41 -0.20 -3.86
CA GLU A 33 -6.26 0.59 -5.09
C GLU A 33 -5.56 -0.22 -6.20
N VAL A 34 -4.48 -0.94 -5.88
CA VAL A 34 -3.80 -1.83 -6.84
C VAL A 34 -4.76 -2.91 -7.35
N GLY A 35 -5.56 -3.51 -6.46
CA GLY A 35 -6.56 -4.51 -6.86
C GLY A 35 -7.61 -3.96 -7.80
N LYS A 36 -8.12 -2.75 -7.55
CA LYS A 36 -9.08 -2.07 -8.44
C LYS A 36 -8.47 -1.81 -9.81
N GLU A 37 -7.24 -1.30 -9.86
CA GLU A 37 -6.55 -1.03 -11.13
C GLU A 37 -6.30 -2.31 -11.94
N GLN A 38 -5.91 -3.42 -11.28
CA GLN A 38 -5.76 -4.71 -11.95
C GLN A 38 -7.06 -5.22 -12.55
N VAL A 39 -8.18 -5.14 -11.82
CA VAL A 39 -9.48 -5.55 -12.33
C VAL A 39 -9.91 -4.66 -13.50
N ARG A 40 -9.69 -3.35 -13.39
CA ARG A 40 -10.00 -2.38 -14.44
C ARG A 40 -9.26 -2.70 -15.73
N ILE A 41 -7.93 -2.85 -15.69
CA ILE A 41 -7.14 -3.11 -16.90
C ILE A 41 -7.47 -4.47 -17.52
N VAL A 42 -7.69 -5.51 -16.70
CA VAL A 42 -8.10 -6.83 -17.20
C VAL A 42 -9.42 -6.72 -17.95
N ASN A 43 -10.40 -6.00 -17.40
CA ASN A 43 -11.70 -5.83 -18.04
C ASN A 43 -11.58 -5.08 -19.39
N GLU A 44 -10.79 -4.00 -19.43
CA GLU A 44 -10.54 -3.23 -20.66
C GLU A 44 -9.84 -4.07 -21.74
N LEU A 45 -8.83 -4.85 -21.37
CA LEU A 45 -8.12 -5.73 -22.29
C LEU A 45 -8.97 -6.89 -22.77
N MET A 46 -9.80 -7.48 -21.90
CA MET A 46 -10.75 -8.52 -22.28
C MET A 46 -11.78 -8.00 -23.29
N HIS A 47 -12.25 -6.76 -23.12
CA HIS A 47 -13.14 -6.13 -24.10
C HIS A 47 -12.45 -5.95 -25.45
N CYS A 48 -11.22 -5.40 -25.46
CA CYS A 48 -10.43 -5.26 -26.68
C CYS A 48 -10.18 -6.61 -27.37
N GLN A 49 -9.89 -7.66 -26.59
CA GLN A 49 -9.66 -9.00 -27.12
C GLN A 49 -10.95 -9.62 -27.68
N ALA A 50 -12.09 -9.44 -27.01
CA ALA A 50 -13.38 -9.92 -27.51
C ALA A 50 -13.74 -9.28 -28.86
N GLU A 51 -13.56 -7.96 -28.99
CA GLU A 51 -13.73 -7.25 -30.26
C GLU A 51 -12.79 -7.78 -31.34
N GLN A 52 -11.52 -8.01 -31.01
CA GLN A 52 -10.53 -8.54 -31.94
C GLN A 52 -10.95 -9.93 -32.45
N LEU A 53 -11.35 -10.83 -31.56
CA LEU A 53 -11.78 -12.19 -31.92
C LEU A 53 -13.04 -12.14 -32.81
N GLN A 54 -13.98 -11.25 -32.50
CA GLN A 54 -15.17 -11.05 -33.33
C GLN A 54 -14.78 -10.60 -34.75
N GLN A 55 -13.88 -9.63 -34.89
CA GLN A 55 -13.42 -9.16 -36.20
C GLN A 55 -12.62 -10.22 -36.95
N LEU A 56 -11.74 -10.95 -36.26
CA LEU A 56 -10.96 -12.06 -36.85
C LEU A 56 -11.87 -13.16 -37.39
N SER A 57 -12.98 -13.47 -36.71
CA SER A 57 -13.95 -14.47 -37.18
C SER A 57 -14.58 -14.12 -38.54
N GLN A 58 -14.56 -12.84 -38.91
CA GLN A 58 -15.12 -12.32 -40.15
C GLN A 58 -14.05 -12.08 -41.24
N ALA A 59 -12.77 -12.15 -40.87
CA ALA A 59 -11.65 -11.92 -41.78
C ALA A 59 -11.52 -13.08 -42.79
N LYS A 60 -11.38 -12.74 -44.07
CA LYS A 60 -11.25 -13.73 -45.16
C LYS A 60 -9.86 -13.78 -45.77
N LYS A 61 -9.00 -12.83 -45.41
CA LYS A 61 -7.67 -12.64 -45.98
C LYS A 61 -6.65 -12.34 -44.90
N TRP A 62 -5.39 -12.68 -45.17
CA TRP A 62 -4.27 -12.43 -44.27
C TRP A 62 -4.05 -10.94 -44.00
N GLU A 63 -4.19 -10.10 -45.02
CA GLU A 63 -4.02 -8.66 -44.89
C GLU A 63 -5.04 -8.05 -43.92
N GLN A 64 -6.29 -8.55 -43.96
CA GLN A 64 -7.34 -8.13 -43.03
C GLN A 64 -7.03 -8.58 -41.60
N MET A 65 -6.51 -9.80 -41.41
CA MET A 65 -6.09 -10.27 -40.10
C MET A 65 -4.98 -9.39 -39.52
N MET A 66 -3.98 -9.03 -40.33
CA MET A 66 -2.87 -8.16 -39.91
C MET A 66 -3.36 -6.76 -39.54
N GLU A 67 -4.29 -6.20 -40.30
CA GLU A 67 -4.90 -4.91 -40.00
C GLU A 67 -5.70 -4.95 -38.68
N ILE A 68 -6.50 -6.00 -38.46
CA ILE A 68 -7.22 -6.21 -37.19
C ILE A 68 -6.25 -6.35 -36.01
N HIS A 69 -5.13 -7.06 -36.18
CA HIS A 69 -4.09 -7.16 -35.16
C HIS A 69 -3.44 -5.81 -34.84
N ALA A 70 -3.11 -5.01 -35.86
CA ALA A 70 -2.53 -3.69 -35.68
C ALA A 70 -3.50 -2.74 -34.95
N GLN A 71 -4.79 -2.76 -35.30
CA GLN A 71 -5.83 -1.98 -34.63
C GLN A 71 -6.00 -2.41 -33.16
N TRP A 72 -5.99 -3.72 -32.88
CA TRP A 72 -6.05 -4.22 -31.51
C TRP A 72 -4.85 -3.76 -30.68
N LEU A 73 -3.62 -3.85 -31.21
CA LEU A 73 -2.43 -3.35 -30.52
C LEU A 73 -2.54 -1.86 -30.19
N ALA A 74 -2.97 -1.05 -31.16
CA ALA A 74 -3.18 0.37 -30.96
C ALA A 74 -4.25 0.67 -29.89
N LYS A 75 -5.36 -0.09 -29.89
CA LYS A 75 -6.42 0.03 -28.89
C LYS A 75 -5.98 -0.40 -27.49
N ALA A 76 -5.18 -1.47 -27.38
CA ALA A 76 -4.71 -1.99 -26.11
C ALA A 76 -3.57 -1.15 -25.50
N ALA A 77 -2.80 -0.43 -26.33
CA ALA A 77 -1.65 0.36 -25.88
C ALA A 77 -2.05 1.50 -24.92
N ASN A 78 -3.12 2.23 -25.21
CA ASN A 78 -3.55 3.37 -24.37
C ASN A 78 -3.97 2.90 -22.95
N PRO A 79 -4.88 1.91 -22.79
CA PRO A 79 -5.21 1.33 -21.49
C PRO A 79 -4.00 0.87 -20.69
N LEU A 80 -3.05 0.19 -21.35
CA LEU A 80 -1.84 -0.31 -20.69
C LEU A 80 -0.95 0.82 -20.18
N ASN A 81 -0.82 1.88 -20.98
CA ASN A 81 -0.04 3.05 -20.59
C ASN A 81 -0.71 3.81 -19.44
N ASP A 82 -2.02 4.00 -19.51
CA ASP A 82 -2.80 4.66 -18.46
C ASP A 82 -2.75 3.85 -17.15
N TYR A 83 -2.86 2.52 -17.24
CA TYR A 83 -2.67 1.62 -16.10
C TYR A 83 -1.26 1.76 -15.50
N ALA A 84 -0.21 1.78 -16.33
CA ALA A 84 1.15 1.95 -15.84
C ALA A 84 1.34 3.29 -15.12
N GLN A 85 0.80 4.37 -15.68
CA GLN A 85 0.84 5.70 -15.08
C GLN A 85 0.09 5.74 -13.75
N HIS A 86 -1.14 5.23 -13.70
CA HIS A 86 -1.94 5.19 -12.47
C HIS A 86 -1.28 4.35 -11.36
N MET A 87 -0.65 3.23 -11.73
CA MET A 87 0.09 2.40 -10.77
C MET A 87 1.29 3.18 -10.19
N ILE A 88 2.06 3.88 -11.03
CA ILE A 88 3.17 4.73 -10.57
C ILE A 88 2.65 5.81 -9.61
N ASP A 89 1.57 6.50 -9.99
CA ASP A 89 0.98 7.56 -9.17
C ASP A 89 0.48 7.02 -7.82
N THR A 90 -0.17 5.85 -7.83
CA THR A 90 -0.63 5.14 -6.62
C THR A 90 0.54 4.78 -5.69
N PHE A 91 1.65 4.29 -6.24
CA PHE A 91 2.84 3.97 -5.45
C PHE A 91 3.51 5.23 -4.91
N LEU A 92 3.61 6.30 -5.70
CA LEU A 92 4.21 7.57 -5.25
C LEU A 92 3.39 8.20 -4.12
N ALA A 93 2.07 8.23 -4.25
CA ALA A 93 1.18 8.72 -3.21
C ALA A 93 1.32 7.87 -1.93
N SER A 94 1.31 6.55 -2.05
CA SER A 94 1.48 5.65 -0.91
C SER A 94 2.85 5.78 -0.25
N ASN A 95 3.91 5.98 -1.04
CA ASN A 95 5.25 6.19 -0.52
C ASN A 95 5.36 7.51 0.27
N ALA A 96 4.69 8.57 -0.19
CA ALA A 96 4.62 9.83 0.56
C ALA A 96 3.92 9.64 1.90
N ASP A 97 2.81 8.91 1.92
CA ASP A 97 2.08 8.60 3.16
C ASP A 97 2.90 7.73 4.12
N TYR A 98 3.59 6.71 3.60
CA TYR A 98 4.51 5.88 4.40
C TYR A 98 5.67 6.70 4.98
N THR A 99 6.26 7.58 4.18
CA THR A 99 7.37 8.44 4.61
C THR A 99 6.92 9.34 5.75
N LYS A 100 5.76 9.98 5.59
CA LYS A 100 5.16 10.82 6.63
C LYS A 100 4.87 10.03 7.90
N TRP A 101 4.26 8.86 7.78
CA TRP A 101 4.00 7.99 8.94
C TRP A 101 5.31 7.60 9.63
N LEU A 102 6.35 7.24 8.88
CA LEU A 102 7.67 6.93 9.46
C LEU A 102 8.25 8.12 10.22
N GLU A 103 8.22 9.32 9.63
CA GLU A 103 8.74 10.55 10.27
C GLU A 103 8.00 10.88 11.57
N GLU A 104 6.67 10.81 11.56
CA GLU A 104 5.82 11.08 12.72
C GLU A 104 6.07 10.06 13.83
N ASN A 105 6.17 8.77 13.49
CA ASN A 105 6.28 7.69 14.47
C ASN A 105 7.71 7.41 14.93
N TYR A 106 8.73 7.74 14.14
CA TYR A 106 10.13 7.56 14.52
C TYR A 106 10.52 8.49 15.67
N LEU A 107 10.08 9.75 15.62
CA LEU A 107 10.32 10.71 16.70
C LEU A 107 9.60 10.31 17.99
N GLU A 108 8.32 9.92 17.89
CA GLU A 108 7.54 9.46 19.03
C GLU A 108 8.11 8.15 19.64
N GLN A 109 8.54 7.19 18.83
CA GLN A 109 9.18 5.97 19.33
C GLN A 109 10.53 6.25 19.99
N ALA A 110 11.34 7.16 19.44
CA ALA A 110 12.62 7.53 20.04
C ALA A 110 12.44 8.19 21.42
N GLU A 111 11.45 9.06 21.57
CA GLU A 111 11.11 9.66 22.87
C GLU A 111 10.57 8.63 23.86
N PHE A 112 9.66 7.76 23.42
CA PHE A 112 9.12 6.67 24.26
C PHE A 112 10.22 5.72 24.77
N ILE A 113 11.15 5.31 23.90
CA ILE A 113 12.29 4.45 24.29
C ILE A 113 13.17 5.16 25.30
N LYS A 114 13.47 6.44 25.09
CA LYS A 114 14.29 7.24 25.99
C LYS A 114 13.64 7.39 27.37
N GLU A 115 12.34 7.62 27.41
CA GLU A 115 11.57 7.74 28.64
C GLU A 115 11.44 6.40 29.38
N SER A 116 11.24 5.30 28.64
CA SER A 116 11.22 3.93 29.19
C SER A 116 12.57 3.52 29.80
N ILE A 117 13.69 3.88 29.16
CA ILE A 117 15.04 3.66 29.71
C ILE A 117 15.23 4.46 31.01
N LYS A 118 14.74 5.71 31.06
CA LYS A 118 14.81 6.57 32.25
C LYS A 118 13.97 5.99 33.41
N GLU A 119 12.75 5.56 33.15
CA GLU A 119 11.90 4.90 34.16
C GLU A 119 12.54 3.60 34.67
N THR A 120 13.07 2.76 33.78
CA THR A 120 13.75 1.51 34.14
C THR A 120 14.96 1.78 35.02
N LYS A 121 15.77 2.78 34.69
CA LYS A 121 16.94 3.18 35.48
C LYS A 121 16.53 3.69 36.87
N ASN A 122 15.50 4.52 36.95
CA ASN A 122 14.97 5.01 38.24
C ASN A 122 14.44 3.88 39.13
N LEU A 123 13.77 2.88 38.54
CA LEU A 123 13.31 1.70 39.27
C LEU A 123 14.47 0.85 39.76
N GLN A 124 15.51 0.69 38.93
CA GLN A 124 16.72 -0.04 39.29
C GLN A 124 17.50 0.66 40.41
N ASP A 125 17.66 1.99 40.35
CA ASP A 125 18.33 2.79 41.39
C ASP A 125 17.55 2.75 42.72
N LYS A 126 16.21 2.84 42.67
CA LYS A 126 15.34 2.63 43.83
C LYS A 126 15.45 1.23 44.43
N ALA A 127 15.50 0.19 43.58
CA ALA A 127 15.65 -1.20 44.03
C ALA A 127 17.03 -1.47 44.65
N LEU A 128 18.06 -0.74 44.21
CA LEU A 128 19.43 -0.84 44.72
C LEU A 128 19.71 0.11 45.91
N GLY A 129 18.71 0.87 46.37
CA GLY A 129 18.84 1.79 47.51
C GLY A 129 19.78 2.98 47.26
N LYS A 130 20.11 3.28 46.00
CA LYS A 130 20.93 4.44 45.64
C LYS A 130 20.01 5.67 45.52
N LYS A 131 20.29 6.68 46.33
CA LYS A 131 19.65 8.02 46.23
C LYS A 131 20.25 8.81 45.08
#